data_AF-A0A434RT35-F1
#
_entry.id   AF-A0A434RT35-F1
#
_cell.length_a   1.000
_cell.length_b   1.000
_cell.length_c   1.000
_cell.angle_alpha   90.00
_cell.angle_beta   90.00
_cell.angle_gamma   90.00
#
_symmetry.space_group_name_H-M   'P 1'
#
loop_
_entity.id
_entity.type
_entity.pdbx_description
1 polymer ?
#
loop_
_entity_poly.entity_id
_entity_poly.type
_entity_poly.pdbx_seq_one_letter_code
_entity_poly.pdbx_strand_id
1 'polypeptide(L)' 'YRTILLAPHHKPYDSFVPAPGHGLGFNDLKIIECRELLMRIAGKPARTIDFDEGLEIERTVHAMARSFQEQRWVDVR' A
#
# COMPACT_ATOMS: atom_id res chain seq x y z
N TYR A 1 26.73 -3.26 7.68
CA TYR A 1 25.30 -3.36 8.04
C TYR A 1 24.83 -1.99 8.55
N ARG A 2 23.56 -1.60 8.30
CA ARG A 2 22.99 -0.34 8.82
C ARG A 2 21.64 -0.62 9.47
N THR A 3 21.51 -0.29 10.75
CA THR A 3 20.22 -0.34 11.45
C THR A 3 19.40 0.87 11.05
N ILE A 4 18.18 0.65 10.56
CA ILE A 4 17.20 1.70 10.27
C ILE A 4 16.04 1.50 11.24
N LEU A 5 15.86 2.45 12.15
CA LEU A 5 14.74 2.44 13.07
C LEU A 5 13.51 3.07 12.41
N LEU A 6 12.34 2.46 12.61
CA LEU A 6 11.06 3.05 12.22
C LEU A 6 10.74 4.24 13.13
N ALA A 7 10.01 5.23 12.59
CA ALA A 7 9.62 6.51 13.22
C ALA A 7 10.79 7.41 13.69
N PRO A 8 10.54 8.72 13.96
CA PRO A 8 9.46 9.58 13.44
C PRO A 8 9.81 10.20 12.07
N HIS A 9 11.02 9.97 11.55
CA HIS A 9 11.49 10.53 10.27
C HIS A 9 10.71 10.00 9.04
N HIS A 10 10.08 8.84 9.18
CA HIS A 10 9.23 8.23 8.15
C HIS A 10 7.80 8.77 8.28
N LYS A 11 7.47 9.86 7.58
CA LYS A 11 6.09 10.39 7.58
C LYS A 11 5.12 9.34 6.99
N PRO A 12 3.92 9.12 7.58
CA PRO A 12 3.29 9.89 8.66
C PRO A 12 3.47 9.30 10.08
N TYR A 13 4.50 8.50 10.33
CA TYR A 13 4.61 7.69 11.57
C TYR A 13 4.79 8.54 12.84
N ASP A 14 5.29 9.77 12.69
CA ASP A 14 5.38 10.77 13.76
C ASP A 14 4.04 11.14 14.38
N SER A 15 2.93 10.92 13.66
CA SER A 15 1.57 11.15 14.18
C SER A 15 1.11 10.06 15.16
N PHE A 16 1.85 8.95 15.26
CA PHE A 16 1.49 7.77 16.07
C PHE A 16 2.53 7.52 17.16
N VAL A 17 3.81 7.66 16.82
CA VAL A 17 4.93 7.26 17.66
C VAL A 17 5.99 8.38 17.68
N PRO A 18 6.30 8.97 18.86
CA PRO A 18 7.26 10.05 18.95
C PRO A 18 8.73 9.57 18.99
N ALA A 19 8.98 8.29 19.30
CA ALA A 19 10.33 7.74 19.51
C ALA A 19 10.70 6.68 18.46
N PRO A 20 11.95 6.67 17.95
CA PRO A 20 12.39 5.66 17.00
C PRO A 20 12.39 4.25 17.61
N GLY A 21 12.23 3.23 16.77
CA GLY A 21 12.30 1.81 17.17
C GLY A 21 11.01 1.25 17.76
N HIS A 22 9.98 2.08 17.94
CA HIS A 22 8.64 1.66 18.30
C HIS A 22 7.82 1.57 17.00
N GLY A 23 7.53 0.35 16.56
CA GLY A 23 6.87 0.09 15.28
C GLY A 23 5.39 0.47 15.28
N LEU A 24 4.81 0.58 14.09
CA LEU A 24 3.37 0.62 13.92
C LEU A 24 2.77 -0.79 13.93
N GLY A 25 1.56 -0.91 14.44
CA GLY A 25 0.75 -2.11 14.31
C GLY A 25 0.07 -2.20 12.94
N PHE A 26 -0.45 -3.38 12.60
CA PHE A 26 -1.20 -3.60 11.36
C PHE A 26 -2.40 -2.65 11.22
N ASN A 27 -3.11 -2.40 12.32
CA ASN A 27 -4.29 -1.53 12.32
C ASN A 27 -3.94 -0.05 12.11
N ASP A 28 -2.74 0.40 12.49
CA ASP A 28 -2.31 1.78 12.26
C ASP A 28 -2.20 2.07 10.75
N LEU A 29 -1.86 1.06 9.95
CA LEU A 29 -1.86 1.18 8.49
C LEU A 29 -3.25 1.49 7.94
N LYS A 30 -4.31 0.99 8.58
CA LYS A 30 -5.70 1.28 8.18
C LYS A 30 -6.15 2.66 8.61
N ILE A 31 -5.61 3.19 9.71
CA ILE A 31 -5.81 4.61 10.07
C ILE A 31 -5.15 5.51 9.02
N ILE A 32 -3.93 5.17 8.59
CA ILE A 32 -3.22 5.90 7.52
C ILE A 32 -4.00 5.83 6.19
N GLU A 33 -4.44 4.65 5.77
CA GLU A 33 -5.24 4.47 4.55
C GLU A 33 -6.56 5.27 4.59
N CYS A 34 -7.25 5.25 5.73
CA CYS A 34 -8.47 6.06 5.94
C CYS A 34 -8.19 7.56 5.79
N ARG A 35 -7.07 8.05 6.33
CA ARG A 35 -6.65 9.45 6.15
C ARG A 35 -6.43 9.76 4.66
N GLU A 36 -5.75 8.89 3.91
CA GLU A 36 -5.53 9.11 2.48
C GLU A 36 -6.86 9.13 1.70
N LEU A 37 -7.82 8.25 2.05
CA LEU A 37 -9.16 8.29 1.47
C LEU A 37 -9.89 9.60 1.76
N LEU A 38 -9.86 10.09 3.01
CA LEU A 38 -10.46 11.38 3.38
C LEU A 38 -9.82 12.55 2.63
N MET A 39 -8.49 12.53 2.47
CA MET A 39 -7.78 13.54 1.68
C MET A 39 -8.20 13.53 0.21
N ARG A 40 -8.38 12.34 -0.37
CA ARG A 40 -8.86 12.18 -1.75
C ARG A 40 -10.28 12.73 -1.92
N ILE A 41 -11.19 12.39 -1.00
CA ILE A 41 -12.58 12.91 -0.99
C ILE A 41 -12.58 14.44 -0.90
N ALA A 42 -11.68 15.01 -0.10
CA ALA A 42 -11.53 16.46 0.05
C ALA A 42 -10.85 17.15 -1.15
N GLY A 43 -10.55 16.44 -2.25
CA GLY A 43 -9.87 16.98 -3.42
C GLY A 43 -8.40 17.34 -3.17
N LYS A 44 -7.80 16.84 -2.09
CA LYS A 44 -6.40 17.08 -1.73
C LYS A 44 -5.51 15.96 -2.28
N PRO A 45 -4.19 16.21 -2.41
CA PRO A 45 -3.24 15.14 -2.72
C PRO A 45 -3.35 13.99 -1.73
N ALA A 46 -3.44 12.77 -2.25
CA ALA A 46 -3.59 11.55 -1.48
C ALA A 46 -2.87 10.39 -2.19
N ARG A 47 -2.43 9.40 -1.41
CA ARG A 47 -1.83 8.15 -1.87
C ARG A 47 -2.85 7.03 -1.69
N THR A 48 -3.68 6.83 -2.71
CA THR A 48 -4.71 5.78 -2.76
C THR A 48 -4.56 5.01 -4.06
N ILE A 49 -5.01 3.75 -4.06
CA ILE A 49 -5.23 2.98 -5.29
C ILE A 49 -6.69 3.18 -5.68
N ASP A 50 -6.93 3.70 -6.88
CA ASP A 50 -8.30 3.81 -7.40
C ASP A 50 -8.75 2.54 -8.12
N PHE A 51 -9.95 2.56 -8.71
CA PHE A 51 -10.51 1.38 -9.37
C PHE A 51 -9.79 1.03 -10.68
N ASP A 52 -9.26 2.01 -11.41
CA ASP A 52 -8.55 1.75 -12.65
C ASP A 52 -7.20 1.09 -12.34
N GLU A 53 -6.47 1.61 -11.34
CA GLU A 53 -5.23 0.99 -10.86
C GLU A 53 -5.49 -0.39 -10.22
N GLY A 54 -6.57 -0.51 -9.44
CA GLY A 54 -6.99 -1.78 -8.84
C GLY A 54 -7.32 -2.85 -9.89
N LEU A 55 -7.92 -2.46 -11.02
CA LEU A 55 -8.23 -3.37 -12.12
C LEU A 55 -6.96 -3.96 -12.76
N GLU A 56 -5.88 -3.19 -12.88
CA GLU A 56 -4.61 -3.72 -13.42
C GLU A 56 -3.96 -4.74 -12.47
N ILE A 57 -4.09 -4.53 -11.15
CA ILE A 57 -3.66 -5.51 -10.14
C ILE A 57 -4.47 -6.80 -10.31
N GLU A 58 -5.80 -6.71 -10.40
CA GLU A 58 -6.66 -7.88 -10.56
C GLU A 58 -6.40 -8.62 -11.89
N ARG A 59 -6.16 -7.90 -12.99
CA ARG A 59 -5.76 -8.53 -14.27
C ARG A 59 -4.48 -9.34 -14.13
N THR A 60 -3.51 -8.84 -13.38
CA THR A 60 -2.27 -9.55 -13.09
C THR A 60 -2.54 -10.83 -12.28
N VAL A 61 -3.36 -10.74 -11.24
CA VAL A 61 -3.76 -11.91 -10.43
C VAL A 61 -4.47 -12.96 -11.29
N HIS A 62 -5.40 -12.55 -12.14
CA HIS A 62 -6.07 -13.44 -13.08
C HIS A 62 -5.13 -14.06 -14.12
N ALA A 63 -4.15 -13.30 -14.60
CA ALA A 63 -3.12 -13.82 -15.49
C ALA A 63 -2.26 -14.90 -14.80
N MET A 64 -1.91 -14.73 -13.53
CA MET A 64 -1.21 -15.77 -12.75
C MET A 64 -2.03 -17.07 -12.68
N ALA A 65 -3.33 -16.97 -12.37
CA ALA A 65 -4.22 -18.13 -12.33
C ALA A 65 -4.30 -18.85 -13.69
N ARG A 66 -4.42 -18.09 -14.79
CA ARG A 66 -4.46 -18.63 -16.16
C ARG A 66 -3.13 -19.27 -16.56
N SER A 67 -2.00 -18.68 -16.19
CA SER A 67 -0.67 -19.25 -16.44
C SER A 67 -0.51 -20.63 -15.81
N PHE A 68 -0.98 -20.78 -14.57
CA PHE A 68 -1.01 -22.08 -13.90
C PHE A 68 -1.93 -23.07 -14.62
N GLN A 69 -3.13 -22.67 -15.03
CA GLN A 69 -4.05 -23.58 -15.72
C GLN A 69 -3.51 -24.04 -17.09
N GLU A 70 -2.87 -23.15 -17.83
CA GLU A 70 -2.38 -23.42 -19.18
C GLU A 70 -0.94 -23.97 -19.20
N GLN A 71 -0.27 -24.01 -18.05
CA GLN A 71 1.12 -24.45 -17.90
C GLN A 71 2.09 -23.74 -18.86
N ARG A 72 1.85 -22.45 -19.08
CA ARG A 72 2.67 -21.61 -19.98
C ARG A 72 2.70 -20.16 -19.54
N TRP A 73 3.64 -19.41 -20.11
CA TRP A 73 3.65 -17.96 -20.04
C TRP A 73 2.39 -17.38 -20.69
N VAL A 74 1.83 -16.36 -20.03
CA VAL A 74 0.69 -15.57 -20.52
C VAL A 74 1.03 -14.10 -20.38
N ASP A 75 0.62 -13.31 -21.36
CA ASP A 75 0.81 -11.86 -21.29
C ASP A 75 -0.12 -11.26 -20.21
N VAL A 76 0.44 -10.29 -19.48
CA VAL A 76 -0.30 -9.34 -18.64
C VAL A 76 -0.48 -8.07 -19.47
N ARG A 77 -1.70 -7.52 -19.46
CA ARG A 77 -2.00 -6.29 -20.19
C ARG A 77 -1.61 -5.07 -19.38
#